data_AF-A0A259PI48-F1
#
_entry.id   AF-A0A259PI48-F1
#
_cell.length_a   1.000
_cell.length_b   1.000
_cell.length_c   1.000
_cell.angle_alpha   90.00
_cell.angle_beta   90.00
_cell.angle_gamma   90.00
#
_symmetry.space_group_name_H-M   'P 1'
#
loop_
_entity.id
_entity.type
_entity.pdbx_description
1 polymer ?
#
loop_
_entity_poly.entity_id
_entity_poly.type
_entity_poly.pdbx_seq_one_letter_code
_entity_poly.pdbx_strand_id
1 'polypeptide(L)'
;MPRLTLRSSQAMASVTSTVSNPGAAQEVTRTTLQYTGGFFDLLTAGHGFALLTGVLTATVFLAHGAIFLSLKTAGDLQSRAAELAKRLSLGALGIGAVWAIWLQLAFSRNAWTWAALVLAALALAAAAWFAWAGSHGRAFAASAVAIVAAVVLIFGAMFPDVMPSTIDPAYSLTIHNASSSAYTLTMMSWVALFLTPLVLAYQAWTYWVFRKRIGVHHIPEQANVTFENAPSLR
;
A
#
# COMPACT_ATOMS: atom_id res chain seq x y z
N MET A 1 58.35 -35.41 19.29
CA MET A 1 57.03 -35.94 18.87
C MET A 1 55.98 -35.55 19.91
N PRO A 2 55.06 -34.59 19.65
CA PRO A 2 54.00 -34.26 20.60
C PRO A 2 52.74 -35.12 20.32
N ARG A 3 52.29 -35.88 21.32
CA ARG A 3 51.05 -36.67 21.28
C ARG A 3 49.89 -35.87 21.87
N LEU A 4 48.82 -35.79 21.08
CA LEU A 4 47.45 -35.36 21.41
C LEU A 4 46.92 -36.03 22.70
N THR A 5 46.45 -35.27 23.71
CA THR A 5 45.57 -35.82 24.80
C THR A 5 44.83 -34.76 25.65
N LEU A 6 44.40 -33.61 25.11
CA LEU A 6 43.57 -32.65 25.90
C LEU A 6 42.39 -32.03 25.12
N ARG A 7 41.77 -32.77 24.19
CA ARG A 7 40.55 -32.33 23.47
C ARG A 7 39.25 -32.93 24.04
N SER A 8 39.32 -33.82 25.02
CA SER A 8 38.15 -34.54 25.57
C SER A 8 37.44 -33.82 26.72
N SER A 9 38.08 -32.86 27.38
CA SER A 9 37.47 -32.12 28.51
C SER A 9 36.41 -31.10 28.04
N GLN A 10 36.64 -30.41 26.92
CA GLN A 10 35.68 -29.42 26.41
C GLN A 10 34.46 -30.01 25.70
N ALA A 11 34.56 -31.24 25.19
CA ALA A 11 33.45 -31.93 24.54
C ALA A 11 32.42 -32.49 25.55
N MET A 12 32.83 -32.79 26.79
CA MET A 12 31.90 -33.20 27.85
C MET A 12 31.23 -32.01 28.53
N ALA A 13 31.90 -30.86 28.64
CA ALA A 13 31.32 -29.65 29.21
C ALA A 13 30.14 -29.09 28.37
N SER A 14 30.21 -29.19 27.03
CA SER A 14 29.14 -28.71 26.13
C SER A 14 27.93 -29.65 26.04
N VAL A 15 28.06 -30.90 26.49
CA VAL A 15 26.95 -31.87 26.50
C VAL A 15 26.25 -31.87 27.87
N THR A 16 26.97 -31.55 28.95
CA THR A 16 26.39 -31.47 30.30
C THR A 16 25.59 -30.17 30.55
N SER A 17 25.81 -29.10 29.79
CA SER A 17 24.95 -27.89 29.86
C SER A 17 23.57 -28.08 29.22
N THR A 18 23.35 -29.19 28.51
CA THR A 18 22.08 -29.48 27.80
C THR A 18 21.04 -30.16 28.70
N VAL A 19 21.39 -30.55 29.92
CA VAL A 19 20.51 -31.34 30.82
C VAL A 19 20.07 -30.57 32.09
N SER A 20 20.61 -29.38 32.35
CA SER A 20 20.28 -28.59 33.56
C SER A 20 19.37 -27.38 33.35
N ASN A 21 18.84 -27.17 32.13
CA ASN A 21 17.85 -26.14 31.88
C ASN A 21 16.50 -26.77 31.47
N PRO A 22 15.58 -27.06 32.41
CA PRO A 22 14.21 -27.44 32.07
C PRO A 22 13.45 -26.33 31.32
N GLY A 23 14.00 -25.10 31.23
CA GLY A 23 13.53 -24.04 30.33
C GLY A 23 14.01 -24.17 28.88
N ALA A 24 15.01 -25.02 28.58
CA ALA A 24 15.45 -25.31 27.21
C ALA A 24 14.60 -26.39 26.51
N ALA A 25 13.76 -27.13 27.26
CA ALA A 25 12.72 -27.97 26.65
C ALA A 25 11.53 -27.14 26.12
N GLN A 26 11.44 -25.87 26.53
CA GLN A 26 10.61 -24.83 25.91
C GLN A 26 11.42 -23.95 24.95
N GLU A 27 12.63 -24.35 24.58
CA GLU A 27 13.38 -23.74 23.49
C GLU A 27 12.67 -24.11 22.19
N VAL A 28 11.69 -23.28 21.85
CA VAL A 28 11.50 -22.88 20.47
C VAL A 28 11.03 -24.03 19.56
N THR A 29 9.76 -24.40 19.68
CA THR A 29 8.98 -24.56 18.44
C THR A 29 8.91 -23.17 17.80
N ARG A 30 10.02 -22.69 17.21
CA ARG A 30 9.94 -21.68 16.16
C ARG A 30 9.20 -22.41 15.07
N THR A 31 7.88 -22.26 15.04
CA THR A 31 7.09 -22.55 13.86
C THR A 31 7.70 -21.69 12.78
N THR A 32 8.63 -22.27 12.04
CA THR A 32 9.38 -21.54 11.03
C THR A 32 8.39 -21.39 9.89
N LEU A 33 7.87 -20.20 9.69
CA LEU A 33 6.96 -19.92 8.59
C LEU A 33 7.74 -20.10 7.29
N GLN A 34 7.45 -21.18 6.57
CA GLN A 34 8.09 -21.53 5.32
C GLN A 34 7.15 -21.18 4.17
N TYR A 35 7.66 -20.41 3.21
CA TYR A 35 6.97 -20.19 1.95
C TYR A 35 7.24 -21.39 1.03
N THR A 36 6.19 -22.06 0.58
CA THR A 36 6.28 -23.25 -0.27
C THR A 36 5.85 -23.00 -1.72
N GLY A 37 5.55 -21.75 -2.09
CA GLY A 37 5.14 -21.37 -3.45
C GLY A 37 6.32 -21.01 -4.36
N GLY A 38 6.06 -20.93 -5.66
CA GLY A 38 6.95 -20.35 -6.66
C GLY A 38 6.73 -18.84 -6.87
N PHE A 39 7.55 -18.21 -7.70
CA PHE A 39 7.36 -16.81 -8.09
C PHE A 39 6.13 -16.62 -8.98
N PHE A 40 5.93 -17.50 -9.96
CA PHE A 40 4.81 -17.40 -10.91
C PHE A 40 3.46 -17.74 -10.28
N ASP A 41 3.46 -18.45 -9.15
CA ASP A 41 2.26 -18.63 -8.34
C ASP A 41 1.71 -17.29 -7.88
N LEU A 42 2.52 -16.24 -7.73
CA LEU A 42 2.00 -14.90 -7.38
C LEU A 42 1.12 -14.29 -8.49
N LEU A 43 1.34 -14.67 -9.75
CA LEU A 43 0.60 -14.17 -10.91
C LEU A 43 -0.63 -15.03 -11.21
N THR A 44 -0.55 -16.34 -10.97
CA THR A 44 -1.60 -17.32 -11.28
C THR A 44 -2.46 -17.67 -10.07
N ALA A 45 -1.96 -17.50 -8.84
CA ALA A 45 -2.72 -17.77 -7.61
C ALA A 45 -3.97 -16.90 -7.57
N GLY A 46 -5.08 -17.51 -7.14
CA GLY A 46 -6.37 -16.84 -7.09
C GLY A 46 -6.94 -16.49 -8.47
N HIS A 47 -6.58 -17.23 -9.53
CA HIS A 47 -7.09 -17.05 -10.90
C HIS A 47 -6.77 -15.67 -11.51
N GLY A 48 -5.60 -15.10 -11.18
CA GLY A 48 -5.17 -13.79 -11.71
C GLY A 48 -5.68 -12.58 -10.93
N PHE A 49 -6.28 -12.79 -9.75
CA PHE A 49 -6.74 -11.69 -8.88
C PHE A 49 -5.61 -10.71 -8.51
N ALA A 50 -4.38 -11.19 -8.28
CA ALA A 50 -3.23 -10.34 -8.00
C ALA A 50 -2.89 -9.40 -9.18
N LEU A 51 -2.95 -9.92 -10.42
CA LEU A 51 -2.74 -9.12 -11.63
C LEU A 51 -3.83 -8.05 -11.79
N LEU A 52 -5.10 -8.43 -11.60
CA LEU A 52 -6.21 -7.49 -11.63
C LEU A 52 -6.05 -6.39 -10.57
N THR A 53 -5.62 -6.75 -9.36
CA THR A 53 -5.34 -5.80 -8.27
C THR A 53 -4.22 -4.83 -8.64
N GLY A 54 -3.16 -5.30 -9.28
CA GLY A 54 -2.07 -4.46 -9.79
C GLY A 54 -2.53 -3.48 -10.87
N VAL A 55 -3.31 -3.96 -11.84
CA VAL A 55 -3.90 -3.12 -12.90
C VAL A 55 -4.87 -2.09 -12.31
N LEU A 56 -5.71 -2.50 -11.36
CA LEU A 56 -6.62 -1.60 -10.66
C LEU A 56 -5.84 -0.50 -9.94
N THR A 57 -4.83 -0.88 -9.17
CA THR A 57 -4.00 0.06 -8.40
C THR A 57 -3.34 1.07 -9.33
N ALA A 58 -2.67 0.60 -10.39
CA ALA A 58 -2.08 1.49 -11.38
C ALA A 58 -3.12 2.46 -11.98
N THR A 59 -4.29 1.95 -12.37
CA THR A 59 -5.34 2.77 -13.00
C THR A 59 -5.92 3.82 -12.04
N VAL A 60 -6.22 3.44 -10.79
CA VAL A 60 -6.76 4.35 -9.76
C VAL A 60 -5.74 5.44 -9.42
N PHE A 61 -4.47 5.09 -9.23
CA PHE A 61 -3.43 6.08 -8.91
C PHE A 61 -3.11 7.00 -10.10
N LEU A 62 -3.10 6.49 -11.32
CA LEU A 62 -2.98 7.33 -12.53
C LEU A 62 -4.19 8.26 -12.68
N ALA A 63 -5.41 7.78 -12.41
CA ALA A 63 -6.61 8.62 -12.42
C ALA A 63 -6.53 9.72 -11.35
N HIS A 64 -6.17 9.38 -10.11
CA HIS A 64 -6.00 10.34 -9.02
C HIS A 64 -4.92 11.39 -9.33
N GLY A 65 -3.80 10.96 -9.90
CA GLY A 65 -2.73 11.83 -10.38
C GLY A 65 -3.18 12.77 -11.49
N ALA A 66 -3.89 12.27 -12.50
CA ALA A 66 -4.43 13.09 -13.59
C ALA A 66 -5.45 14.13 -13.08
N ILE A 67 -6.33 13.74 -12.15
CA ILE A 67 -7.25 14.66 -11.47
C ILE A 67 -6.46 15.73 -10.72
N PHE A 68 -5.43 15.35 -9.96
CA PHE A 68 -4.58 16.29 -9.24
C PHE A 68 -3.86 17.27 -10.18
N LEU A 69 -3.29 16.78 -11.29
CA LEU A 69 -2.66 17.63 -12.32
C LEU A 69 -3.67 18.61 -12.89
N SER A 70 -4.87 18.17 -13.22
CA SER A 70 -5.92 19.04 -13.75
C SER A 70 -6.34 20.12 -12.73
N LEU A 71 -6.22 19.86 -11.43
CA LEU A 71 -6.51 20.84 -10.38
C LEU A 71 -5.40 21.90 -10.24
N LYS A 72 -4.14 21.48 -10.40
CA LYS A 72 -2.94 22.29 -10.14
C LYS A 72 -2.35 22.97 -11.37
N THR A 73 -2.72 22.57 -12.59
CA THR A 73 -2.17 23.15 -13.82
C THR A 73 -3.15 24.13 -14.47
N ALA A 74 -2.65 24.97 -15.39
CA ALA A 74 -3.45 25.90 -16.20
C ALA A 74 -3.05 25.82 -17.69
N GLY A 75 -3.98 26.19 -18.58
CA GLY A 75 -3.77 26.18 -20.03
C GLY A 75 -3.87 24.79 -20.65
N ASP A 76 -3.13 24.54 -21.73
CA ASP A 76 -3.20 23.30 -22.52
C ASP A 76 -2.84 22.04 -21.71
N LEU A 77 -1.95 22.16 -20.72
CA LEU A 77 -1.62 21.04 -19.85
C LEU A 77 -2.82 20.63 -18.98
N GLN A 78 -3.61 21.60 -18.54
CA GLN A 78 -4.82 21.34 -17.74
C GLN A 78 -5.87 20.58 -18.56
N SER A 79 -6.09 20.99 -19.82
CA SER A 79 -7.09 20.33 -20.69
C SER A 79 -6.69 18.89 -21.01
N ARG A 80 -5.41 18.64 -21.31
CA ARG A 80 -4.87 17.29 -21.51
C ARG A 80 -4.98 16.43 -20.26
N ALA A 81 -4.65 16.98 -19.09
CA ALA A 81 -4.78 16.27 -17.82
C ALA A 81 -6.24 15.95 -17.49
N ALA A 82 -7.17 16.86 -17.77
CA ALA A 82 -8.60 16.65 -17.55
C ALA A 82 -9.16 15.55 -18.47
N GLU A 83 -8.74 15.51 -19.74
CA GLU A 83 -9.15 14.44 -20.66
C GLU A 83 -8.60 13.07 -20.24
N LEU A 84 -7.34 13.02 -19.80
CA LEU A 84 -6.75 11.81 -19.26
C LEU A 84 -7.47 11.35 -17.98
N ALA A 85 -7.81 12.30 -17.09
CA ALA A 85 -8.57 12.03 -15.87
C ALA A 85 -9.93 11.38 -16.16
N LYS A 86 -10.66 11.85 -17.18
CA LYS A 86 -11.96 11.26 -17.56
C LYS A 86 -11.82 9.80 -18.00
N ARG A 87 -10.86 9.53 -18.90
CA ARG A 87 -10.62 8.18 -19.44
C ARG A 87 -10.17 7.20 -18.36
N LEU A 88 -9.20 7.62 -17.55
CA LEU A 88 -8.67 6.78 -16.47
C LEU A 88 -9.67 6.57 -15.35
N SER A 89 -10.49 7.58 -15.00
CA SER A 89 -11.52 7.41 -13.97
C SER A 89 -12.63 6.46 -14.42
N LEU A 90 -12.98 6.46 -15.71
CA LEU A 90 -13.94 5.49 -16.26
C LEU A 90 -13.35 4.07 -16.27
N GLY A 91 -12.09 3.93 -16.67
CA GLY A 91 -11.36 2.66 -16.58
C GLY A 91 -11.25 2.15 -15.13
N ALA A 92 -10.91 3.02 -14.19
CA ALA A 92 -10.84 2.70 -12.77
C ALA A 92 -12.21 2.26 -12.22
N LEU A 93 -13.30 2.91 -12.62
CA LEU A 93 -14.65 2.52 -12.22
C LEU A 93 -15.00 1.12 -12.72
N GLY A 94 -14.75 0.82 -13.99
CA GLY A 94 -15.04 -0.49 -14.57
C GLY A 94 -14.22 -1.61 -13.93
N ILE A 95 -12.90 -1.44 -13.86
CA ILE A 95 -11.98 -2.42 -13.27
C ILE A 95 -12.27 -2.57 -11.76
N GLY A 96 -12.50 -1.45 -11.07
CA GLY A 96 -12.78 -1.40 -9.65
C GLY A 96 -14.09 -2.08 -9.27
N ALA A 97 -15.14 -1.97 -10.09
CA ALA A 97 -16.39 -2.68 -9.86
C ALA A 97 -16.20 -4.21 -9.95
N VAL A 98 -15.53 -4.69 -10.99
CA VAL A 98 -15.22 -6.12 -11.16
C VAL A 98 -14.36 -6.62 -9.99
N TRP A 99 -13.31 -5.89 -9.65
CA TRP A 99 -12.40 -6.25 -8.57
C TRP A 99 -13.07 -6.25 -7.20
N ALA A 100 -13.89 -5.25 -6.88
CA ALA A 100 -14.54 -5.15 -5.57
C ALA A 100 -15.59 -6.24 -5.36
N ILE A 101 -16.36 -6.56 -6.41
CA ILE A 101 -17.33 -7.67 -6.37
C ILE A 101 -16.58 -9.00 -6.21
N TRP A 102 -15.49 -9.21 -6.97
CA TRP A 102 -14.67 -10.40 -6.83
C TRP A 102 -14.11 -10.51 -5.41
N LEU A 103 -13.51 -9.46 -4.88
CA LEU A 103 -12.95 -9.43 -3.52
C LEU A 103 -14.01 -9.83 -2.48
N GLN A 104 -15.19 -9.22 -2.55
CA GLN A 104 -16.26 -9.44 -1.60
C GLN A 104 -16.79 -10.87 -1.64
N LEU A 105 -16.96 -11.46 -2.84
CA LEU A 105 -17.51 -12.81 -2.99
C LEU A 105 -16.47 -13.91 -2.69
N ALA A 106 -15.20 -13.67 -3.02
CA ALA A 106 -14.15 -14.68 -2.88
C ALA A 106 -13.48 -14.67 -1.51
N PHE A 107 -13.31 -13.49 -0.89
CA PHE A 107 -12.46 -13.33 0.29
C PHE A 107 -13.18 -12.79 1.52
N SER A 108 -14.28 -12.03 1.39
CA SER A 108 -14.97 -11.50 2.58
C SER A 108 -15.98 -12.49 3.17
N ARG A 109 -15.86 -12.73 4.47
CA ARG A 109 -16.87 -13.45 5.27
C ARG A 109 -17.73 -12.52 6.12
N ASN A 110 -17.42 -11.22 6.12
CA ASN A 110 -17.97 -10.24 7.03
C ASN A 110 -19.08 -9.43 6.37
N ALA A 111 -20.27 -9.37 6.98
CA ALA A 111 -21.41 -8.64 6.41
C ALA A 111 -21.17 -7.11 6.32
N TRP A 112 -20.39 -6.53 7.24
CA TRP A 112 -20.14 -5.09 7.29
C TRP A 112 -19.29 -4.59 6.11
N THR A 113 -18.49 -5.45 5.47
CA THR A 113 -17.63 -5.04 4.36
C THR A 113 -18.43 -4.68 3.11
N TRP A 114 -19.70 -5.12 3.01
CA TRP A 114 -20.63 -4.62 2.00
C TRP A 114 -20.83 -3.11 2.08
N ALA A 115 -20.86 -2.54 3.29
CA ALA A 115 -20.96 -1.09 3.46
C ALA A 115 -19.69 -0.37 2.95
N ALA A 116 -18.51 -0.93 3.23
CA ALA A 116 -17.24 -0.42 2.71
C ALA A 116 -17.17 -0.53 1.18
N LEU A 117 -17.67 -1.63 0.61
CA LEU A 117 -17.77 -1.83 -0.84
C LEU A 117 -18.68 -0.79 -1.48
N VAL A 118 -19.89 -0.61 -0.95
CA VAL A 118 -20.84 0.37 -1.47
C VAL A 118 -20.25 1.78 -1.37
N LEU A 119 -19.60 2.12 -0.25
CA LEU A 119 -18.92 3.40 -0.10
C LEU A 119 -17.80 3.59 -1.13
N ALA A 120 -16.94 2.58 -1.34
CA ALA A 120 -15.87 2.63 -2.31
C ALA A 120 -16.41 2.78 -3.75
N ALA A 121 -17.43 2.00 -4.11
CA ALA A 121 -18.06 2.05 -5.42
C ALA A 121 -18.73 3.41 -5.68
N LEU A 122 -19.49 3.94 -4.71
CA LEU A 122 -20.13 5.25 -4.83
C LEU A 122 -19.11 6.38 -4.90
N ALA A 123 -18.05 6.33 -4.09
CA ALA A 123 -16.99 7.34 -4.12
C ALA A 123 -16.21 7.32 -5.45
N LEU A 124 -15.93 6.13 -5.99
CA LEU A 124 -15.26 5.99 -7.28
C LEU A 124 -16.15 6.43 -8.44
N ALA A 125 -17.45 6.10 -8.40
CA ALA A 125 -18.43 6.58 -9.37
C ALA A 125 -18.58 8.11 -9.30
N ALA A 126 -18.60 8.69 -8.10
CA ALA A 126 -18.62 10.13 -7.90
C ALA A 126 -17.34 10.80 -8.43
N ALA A 127 -16.18 10.18 -8.23
CA ALA A 127 -14.91 10.67 -8.79
C ALA A 127 -14.95 10.71 -10.32
N ALA A 128 -15.42 9.63 -10.96
CA ALA A 128 -15.62 9.59 -12.40
C ALA A 128 -16.62 10.68 -12.83
N TRP A 129 -17.79 10.76 -12.20
CA TRP A 129 -18.80 11.77 -12.52
C TRP A 129 -18.25 13.20 -12.44
N PHE A 130 -17.54 13.54 -11.37
CA PHE A 130 -16.96 14.88 -11.21
C PHE A 130 -15.81 15.17 -12.18
N ALA A 131 -15.05 14.14 -12.59
CA ALA A 131 -14.05 14.28 -13.65
C ALA A 131 -14.72 14.63 -15.00
N TRP A 132 -15.85 14.00 -15.31
CA TRP A 132 -16.64 14.32 -16.51
C TRP A 132 -17.32 15.69 -16.43
N ALA A 133 -17.85 16.06 -15.26
CA ALA A 133 -18.47 17.36 -15.01
C ALA A 133 -17.46 18.53 -14.92
N GLY A 134 -16.16 18.26 -14.98
CA GLY A 134 -15.13 19.29 -14.87
C GLY A 134 -15.03 19.92 -13.48
N SER A 135 -15.50 19.25 -12.43
CA SER A 135 -15.36 19.72 -11.04
C SER A 135 -14.15 19.08 -10.36
N HIS A 136 -12.97 19.61 -10.68
CA HIS A 136 -11.67 18.98 -10.41
C HIS A 136 -11.42 18.79 -8.90
N GLY A 137 -11.82 19.75 -8.07
CA GLY A 137 -11.67 19.66 -6.61
C GLY A 137 -12.57 18.59 -5.98
N ARG A 138 -13.81 18.45 -6.45
CA ARG A 138 -14.74 17.41 -5.99
C ARG A 138 -14.32 16.03 -6.47
N ALA A 139 -13.82 15.92 -7.70
CA ALA A 139 -13.23 14.69 -8.22
C ALA A 139 -12.04 14.22 -7.38
N PHE A 140 -11.18 15.16 -6.95
CA PHE A 140 -10.05 14.86 -6.09
C PHE A 140 -10.50 14.34 -4.72
N ALA A 141 -11.44 15.02 -4.07
CA ALA A 141 -11.98 14.56 -2.78
C ALA A 141 -12.68 13.19 -2.90
N ALA A 142 -13.50 12.98 -3.92
CA ALA A 142 -14.20 11.72 -4.14
C ALA A 142 -13.23 10.56 -4.42
N SER A 143 -12.17 10.78 -5.21
CA SER A 143 -11.14 9.76 -5.44
C SER A 143 -10.33 9.45 -4.18
N ALA A 144 -10.02 10.45 -3.34
CA ALA A 144 -9.37 10.22 -2.05
C ALA A 144 -10.27 9.37 -1.12
N VAL A 145 -11.57 9.66 -1.04
CA VAL A 145 -12.54 8.86 -0.28
C VAL A 145 -12.61 7.43 -0.85
N ALA A 146 -12.60 7.27 -2.17
CA ALA A 146 -12.61 5.96 -2.82
C ALA A 146 -11.37 5.13 -2.44
N ILE A 147 -10.19 5.75 -2.41
CA ILE A 147 -8.94 5.08 -1.99
C ILE A 147 -9.03 4.65 -0.53
N VAL A 148 -9.46 5.52 0.38
CA VAL A 148 -9.61 5.18 1.81
C VAL A 148 -10.64 4.06 1.99
N ALA A 149 -11.80 4.15 1.34
CA ALA A 149 -12.83 3.13 1.41
C ALA A 149 -12.37 1.78 0.84
N ALA A 150 -11.57 1.78 -0.25
CA ALA A 150 -10.97 0.57 -0.79
C ALA A 150 -9.97 -0.07 0.18
N VAL A 151 -9.13 0.73 0.85
CA VAL A 151 -8.22 0.23 1.89
C VAL A 151 -9.01 -0.40 3.05
N VAL A 152 -10.06 0.27 3.52
CA VAL A 152 -10.95 -0.27 4.56
C VAL A 152 -11.62 -1.56 4.10
N LEU A 153 -12.05 -1.65 2.84
CA LEU A 153 -12.65 -2.85 2.26
C LEU A 153 -11.65 -4.02 2.24
N ILE A 154 -10.40 -3.79 1.81
CA ILE A 154 -9.36 -4.83 1.74
C ILE A 154 -9.09 -5.42 3.13
N PHE A 155 -8.71 -4.58 4.08
CA PHE A 155 -8.39 -5.05 5.42
C PHE A 155 -9.62 -5.55 6.17
N GLY A 156 -10.80 -4.99 5.87
CA GLY A 156 -12.06 -5.45 6.45
C GLY A 156 -12.49 -6.83 5.97
N ALA A 157 -12.23 -7.15 4.70
CA ALA A 157 -12.51 -8.47 4.12
C ALA A 157 -11.59 -9.54 4.71
N MET A 158 -10.36 -9.18 5.07
CA MET A 158 -9.37 -10.10 5.64
C MET A 158 -9.50 -10.25 7.16
N PHE A 159 -10.06 -9.25 7.85
CA PHE A 159 -10.19 -9.26 9.31
C PHE A 159 -10.90 -10.53 9.83
N PRO A 160 -10.33 -11.25 10.82
CA PRO A 160 -9.20 -10.87 11.71
C PRO A 160 -7.80 -11.27 11.22
N ASP A 161 -7.68 -11.88 10.05
CA ASP A 161 -6.41 -12.27 9.46
C ASP A 161 -5.73 -11.05 8.80
N VAL A 162 -4.40 -10.95 8.93
CA VAL A 162 -3.56 -9.99 8.18
C VAL A 162 -2.91 -10.65 6.98
N MET A 163 -2.63 -11.96 7.08
CA MET A 163 -2.11 -12.77 5.98
C MET A 163 -2.66 -14.20 6.13
N PRO A 164 -3.78 -14.51 5.46
CA PRO A 164 -4.40 -15.83 5.51
C PRO A 164 -3.55 -16.86 4.76
N SER A 165 -3.42 -18.05 5.34
CA SER A 165 -2.75 -19.19 4.72
C SER A 165 -3.70 -19.93 3.78
N THR A 166 -3.20 -20.31 2.60
CA THR A 166 -3.96 -21.11 1.61
C THR A 166 -3.81 -22.61 1.79
N ILE A 167 -2.86 -23.06 2.64
CA ILE A 167 -2.56 -24.48 2.87
C ILE A 167 -3.32 -25.00 4.09
N ASP A 168 -3.23 -24.28 5.20
CA ASP A 168 -3.90 -24.61 6.45
C ASP A 168 -4.21 -23.32 7.23
N PRO A 169 -5.48 -23.09 7.63
CA PRO A 169 -5.87 -21.96 8.47
C PRO A 169 -5.08 -21.82 9.78
N ALA A 170 -4.52 -22.91 10.33
CA ALA A 170 -3.69 -22.87 11.53
C ALA A 170 -2.40 -22.05 11.37
N TYR A 171 -1.94 -21.85 10.13
CA TYR A 171 -0.76 -21.04 9.81
C TYR A 171 -1.09 -19.59 9.41
N SER A 172 -2.36 -19.16 9.53
CA SER A 172 -2.74 -17.77 9.26
C SER A 172 -2.14 -16.81 10.29
N LEU A 173 -1.64 -15.68 9.80
CA LEU A 173 -1.24 -14.56 10.66
C LEU A 173 -2.47 -13.72 10.97
N THR A 174 -2.80 -13.65 12.25
CA THR A 174 -3.93 -12.90 12.82
C THR A 174 -3.43 -11.66 13.53
N ILE A 175 -4.33 -10.71 13.81
CA ILE A 175 -4.00 -9.54 14.65
C ILE A 175 -3.44 -9.91 16.03
N HIS A 176 -3.76 -11.10 16.56
CA HIS A 176 -3.32 -11.51 17.89
C HIS A 176 -1.93 -12.13 17.86
N ASN A 177 -1.65 -13.02 16.90
CA ASN A 177 -0.35 -13.70 16.81
C ASN A 177 0.73 -12.88 16.10
N ALA A 178 0.36 -11.92 15.25
CA ALA A 178 1.28 -11.07 14.50
C ALA A 178 1.55 -9.72 15.19
N SER A 179 0.89 -9.43 16.31
CA SER A 179 1.09 -8.18 17.04
C SER A 179 2.41 -8.15 17.81
N SER A 180 2.93 -6.94 18.01
CA SER A 180 4.04 -6.69 18.93
C SER A 180 3.58 -6.83 20.39
N SER A 181 4.54 -6.86 21.33
CA SER A 181 4.23 -6.84 22.76
C SER A 181 3.41 -5.61 23.15
N ALA A 182 2.57 -5.75 24.18
CA ALA A 182 1.69 -4.68 24.66
C ALA A 182 2.45 -3.39 25.00
N TYR A 183 3.66 -3.50 25.56
CA TYR A 183 4.52 -2.36 25.85
C TYR A 183 4.90 -1.59 24.58
N THR A 184 5.43 -2.30 23.58
CA THR A 184 5.82 -1.70 22.30
C THR A 184 4.62 -1.08 21.59
N LEU A 185 3.48 -1.78 21.56
CA LEU A 185 2.26 -1.28 20.94
C LEU A 185 1.74 -0.01 21.61
N THR A 186 1.78 0.05 22.94
CA THR A 186 1.37 1.24 23.71
C THR A 186 2.29 2.42 23.39
N MET A 187 3.61 2.21 23.36
CA MET A 187 4.57 3.26 23.05
C MET A 187 4.41 3.79 21.61
N MET A 188 4.25 2.91 20.63
CA MET A 188 4.02 3.31 19.24
C MET A 188 2.67 4.01 19.04
N SER A 189 1.65 3.65 19.83
CA SER A 189 0.34 4.33 19.81
C SER A 189 0.47 5.78 20.29
N TRP A 190 1.24 6.04 21.36
CA TRP A 190 1.53 7.39 21.80
C TRP A 190 2.30 8.19 20.74
N VAL A 191 3.30 7.58 20.10
CA VAL A 191 4.04 8.22 19.00
C VAL A 191 3.09 8.57 17.86
N ALA A 192 2.26 7.62 17.40
CA ALA A 192 1.29 7.87 16.33
C ALA A 192 0.29 8.99 16.71
N LEU A 193 -0.20 9.00 17.95
CA LEU A 193 -1.15 9.99 18.44
C LEU A 193 -0.63 11.43 18.34
N PHE A 194 0.66 11.66 18.60
CA PHE A 194 1.25 13.01 18.53
C PHE A 194 1.90 13.32 17.17
N LEU A 195 2.59 12.35 16.57
CA LEU A 195 3.38 12.58 15.36
C LEU A 195 2.49 12.65 14.11
N THR A 196 1.45 11.81 14.01
CA THR A 196 0.53 11.82 12.87
C THR A 196 -0.20 13.17 12.69
N PRO A 197 -0.85 13.77 13.72
CA PRO A 197 -1.49 15.08 13.53
C PRO A 197 -0.48 16.20 13.24
N LEU A 198 0.73 16.13 13.79
CA LEU A 198 1.80 17.09 13.46
C LEU A 198 2.17 17.04 11.96
N VAL A 199 2.37 15.83 11.43
CA VAL A 199 2.67 15.62 10.00
C VAL A 199 1.51 16.09 9.12
N LEU A 200 0.26 15.79 9.50
CA LEU A 200 -0.93 16.24 8.78
C LEU A 200 -1.07 17.77 8.79
N ALA A 201 -0.79 18.44 9.92
CA ALA A 201 -0.81 19.89 10.01
C ALA A 201 0.22 20.54 9.08
N TYR A 202 1.45 20.01 9.05
CA TYR A 202 2.48 20.49 8.13
C TYR A 202 2.13 20.25 6.66
N GLN A 203 1.58 19.07 6.34
CA GLN A 203 1.14 18.76 4.99
C GLN A 203 -0.01 19.67 4.53
N ALA A 204 -0.97 19.94 5.43
CA ALA A 204 -2.08 20.86 5.17
C ALA A 204 -1.60 22.31 4.99
N TRP A 205 -0.68 22.77 5.83
CA TRP A 205 -0.04 24.08 5.71
C TRP A 205 0.68 24.23 4.37
N THR A 206 1.51 23.24 4.02
CA THR A 206 2.26 23.23 2.75
C THR A 206 1.30 23.26 1.56
N TYR A 207 0.23 22.46 1.59
CA TYR A 207 -0.79 22.48 0.54
C TYR A 207 -1.52 23.83 0.44
N TRP A 208 -1.78 24.47 1.58
CA TRP A 208 -2.42 25.79 1.65
C TRP A 208 -1.52 26.87 1.05
N VAL A 209 -0.22 26.87 1.38
CA VAL A 209 0.78 27.79 0.81
C VAL A 209 0.85 27.64 -0.71
N PHE A 210 0.89 26.40 -1.22
CA PHE A 210 1.00 26.11 -2.66
C PHE A 210 -0.35 25.81 -3.33
N ARG A 211 -1.44 26.46 -2.90
CA ARG A 211 -2.78 26.17 -3.42
C ARG A 211 -3.04 26.66 -4.85
N LYS A 212 -2.27 27.66 -5.32
CA LYS A 212 -2.47 28.29 -6.64
C LYS A 212 -2.06 27.34 -7.78
N ARG A 213 -2.66 27.57 -8.95
CA ARG A 213 -2.32 26.82 -10.17
C ARG A 213 -0.99 27.28 -10.74
N ILE A 214 -0.26 26.35 -11.34
CA ILE A 214 1.02 26.57 -12.01
C ILE A 214 0.77 26.51 -13.53
N GLY A 215 1.34 27.46 -14.27
CA GLY A 215 1.22 27.54 -15.73
C GLY A 215 2.53 28.04 -16.34
N VAL A 216 2.65 27.90 -17.67
CA VAL A 216 3.89 28.22 -18.42
C VAL A 216 4.37 29.65 -18.20
N HIS A 217 3.45 30.60 -18.01
CA HIS A 217 3.78 32.01 -17.72
C HIS A 217 4.49 32.24 -16.37
N HIS A 218 4.55 31.25 -15.49
CA HIS A 218 5.33 31.32 -14.24
C HIS A 218 6.77 30.81 -14.42
N ILE A 219 7.11 30.26 -15.58
CA ILE A 219 8.48 29.83 -15.89
C ILE A 219 9.26 31.09 -16.25
N PRO A 220 10.31 31.47 -15.49
CA PRO A 220 11.15 32.60 -15.86
C PRO A 220 11.81 32.32 -17.22
N GLU A 221 12.11 33.38 -17.98
CA GLU A 221 12.95 33.24 -19.17
C GLU A 221 14.20 32.46 -18.80
N GLN A 222 14.58 31.51 -19.66
CA GLN A 222 15.72 30.64 -19.43
C GLN A 222 16.92 31.54 -19.10
N ALA A 223 17.49 31.39 -17.90
CA ALA A 223 18.80 31.96 -17.64
C ALA A 223 19.70 31.43 -18.75
N ASN A 224 20.31 32.32 -19.54
CA ASN A 224 21.19 31.98 -20.67
C ASN A 224 22.36 31.11 -20.20
N VAL A 225 22.12 29.83 -19.93
CA VAL A 225 23.13 28.78 -19.87
C VAL A 225 23.40 28.40 -21.31
N THR A 226 24.21 29.23 -21.97
CA THR A 226 24.94 28.81 -23.17
C THR A 226 25.80 27.62 -22.76
N PHE A 227 25.37 26.41 -23.10
CA PHE A 227 26.25 25.25 -23.09
C PHE A 227 27.28 25.46 -24.19
N GLU A 228 28.35 26.19 -23.88
CA GLU A 228 29.41 26.57 -24.81
C GLU A 228 30.12 25.34 -25.45
N ASN A 229 29.85 24.14 -24.94
CA ASN A 229 30.42 22.87 -25.39
C ASN A 229 29.38 21.80 -25.81
N ALA A 230 28.14 22.14 -26.13
CA ALA A 230 27.22 21.14 -26.68
C ALA A 230 27.66 20.74 -28.11
N PRO A 231 28.01 19.47 -28.38
CA PRO A 231 28.34 19.04 -29.72
C PRO A 231 27.14 19.27 -30.64
N SER A 232 27.36 19.92 -31.77
CA SER A 232 26.31 20.16 -32.76
C SER A 232 25.75 18.83 -33.24
N LEU A 233 24.51 18.52 -32.84
CA LEU A 233 23.75 17.43 -33.43
C LEU A 233 23.35 17.86 -34.84
N ARG A 234 24.12 17.38 -35.82
CA ARG A 234 23.77 17.42 -37.24
C ARG A 234 22.76 16.33 -37.56
#